data_AF-X1N3F7-F1
#
_entry.id   AF-X1N3F7-F1
#
_cell.length_a   1.000
_cell.length_b   1.000
_cell.length_c   1.000
_cell.angle_alpha   90.00
_cell.angle_beta   90.00
_cell.angle_gamma   90.00
#
_symmetry.space_group_name_H-M   'P 1'
#
loop_
_entity.id
_entity.type
_entity.pdbx_description
1 polymer ?
#
loop_
_entity_poly.entity_id
_entity_poly.type
_entity_poly.pdbx_seq_one_letter_code
_entity_poly.pdbx_strand_id
1 'polypeptide(L)' 'SALVRLCLDVDHIRFIVGLGVNPAHQNPDLPRQLGMKLAVVREIAEGLRKRGKEVTVETV' A
#
# COMPACT_ATOMS: atom_id res chain seq x y z
N SER A 1 -5.56 8.84 -12.79
CA SER A 1 -5.08 7.46 -12.53
C SER A 1 -6.28 6.53 -12.47
N ALA A 2 -6.28 5.43 -13.25
CA ALA A 2 -7.38 4.46 -13.27
C ALA A 2 -7.53 3.71 -11.94
N LEU A 3 -6.42 3.38 -11.28
CA LEU A 3 -6.40 2.69 -9.98
C LEU A 3 -7.12 3.49 -8.89
N VAL A 4 -6.87 4.80 -8.81
CA VAL A 4 -7.50 5.67 -7.81
C VAL A 4 -9.02 5.71 -7.99
N ARG A 5 -9.50 5.77 -9.23
CA ARG A 5 -10.94 5.71 -9.52
C ARG A 5 -11.54 4.38 -9.06
N LEU A 6 -10.90 3.26 -9.41
CA LEU A 6 -11.33 1.94 -8.97
C LEU A 6 -11.45 1.85 -7.43
N CYS A 7 -10.48 2.36 -6.69
CA CYS A 7 -10.51 2.38 -5.23
C CYS A 7 -11.62 3.27 -4.65
N LEU A 8 -12.08 4.29 -5.37
CA LEU A 8 -13.15 5.18 -4.92
C LEU A 8 -14.54 4.66 -5.27
N ASP A 9 -14.67 3.83 -6.31
CA ASP A 9 -15.95 3.34 -6.84
C ASP A 9 -16.42 2.02 -6.19
N VAL A 10 -15.61 1.37 -5.35
CA VAL A 10 -15.94 0.09 -4.68
C VAL A 10 -16.16 0.26 -3.19
N ASP A 11 -16.88 -0.65 -2.55
CA ASP A 11 -17.17 -0.58 -1.10
C ASP A 11 -16.08 -1.24 -0.24
N HIS A 12 -15.51 -2.35 -0.72
CA HIS A 12 -14.53 -3.17 -0.01
C HIS A 12 -13.22 -3.30 -0.78
N ILE A 13 -12.09 -3.16 -0.07
CA ILE A 13 -10.75 -3.23 -0.65
C ILE A 13 -9.87 -4.12 0.22
N ARG A 14 -9.22 -5.12 -0.39
CA ARG A 14 -8.21 -5.96 0.27
C ARG A 14 -6.85 -5.72 -0.37
N PHE A 15 -5.93 -5.13 0.38
CA PHE A 15 -4.54 -5.03 -0.02
C PHE A 15 -3.80 -6.29 0.42
N ILE A 16 -3.17 -6.98 -0.52
CA ILE A 16 -2.26 -8.10 -0.28
C ILE A 16 -0.85 -7.59 -0.58
N VAL A 17 -0.01 -7.50 0.44
CA VAL A 17 1.28 -6.80 0.37
C VAL A 17 2.41 -7.79 0.62
N GLY A 18 3.18 -8.07 -0.45
CA GLY A 18 4.41 -8.83 -0.34
C GLY A 18 5.49 -8.06 0.44
N LEU A 19 6.08 -8.71 1.45
CA LEU A 19 7.18 -8.12 2.24
C LEU A 19 8.57 -8.40 1.65
N GLY A 20 8.64 -9.19 0.58
CA GLY A 20 9.88 -9.51 -0.11
C GLY A 20 10.65 -8.26 -0.52
N VAL A 21 11.82 -8.07 0.06
CA VAL A 21 12.80 -7.10 -0.40
C VAL A 21 13.57 -7.76 -1.53
N ASN A 22 13.56 -7.17 -2.73
CA ASN A 22 14.43 -7.65 -3.80
C ASN A 22 15.88 -7.34 -3.41
N PRO A 23 16.74 -8.35 -3.16
CA PRO A 23 18.12 -8.12 -2.72
C PRO A 23 18.94 -7.34 -3.75
N ALA A 24 18.64 -7.50 -5.04
CA ALA A 24 19.33 -6.81 -6.14
C ALA A 24 19.05 -5.29 -6.19
N HIS A 25 18.12 -4.79 -5.39
CA HIS A 25 17.75 -3.37 -5.34
C HIS A 25 18.03 -2.72 -3.99
N GLN A 26 18.85 -3.34 -3.15
CA GLN A 26 19.40 -2.67 -1.96
C GLN A 26 20.46 -1.65 -2.39
N ASN A 27 20.02 -0.44 -2.76
CA ASN A 27 20.93 0.69 -2.93
C ASN A 27 21.29 1.26 -1.55
N PRO A 28 22.55 1.17 -1.10
CA PRO A 28 22.98 1.72 0.19
C PRO A 28 22.80 3.23 0.32
N ASP A 29 22.63 3.96 -0.80
CA ASP A 29 22.42 5.41 -0.84
C ASP A 29 20.94 5.83 -0.77
N LEU A 30 19.99 4.90 -0.83
CA LEU A 30 18.55 5.22 -0.74
C LEU A 30 18.11 5.30 0.73
N PRO A 31 17.34 6.34 1.15
CA PRO A 31 16.83 6.43 2.51
C PRO A 31 16.01 5.19 2.86
N ARG A 32 16.31 4.52 3.98
CA ARG A 32 15.55 3.34 4.46
C ARG A 32 14.03 3.58 4.53
N GLN A 33 13.61 4.83 4.68
CA GLN A 33 12.21 5.24 4.71
C GLN A 33 11.44 4.95 3.42
N LEU A 34 12.10 4.92 2.25
CA LEU A 34 11.45 4.54 0.98
C LEU A 34 11.10 3.04 0.92
N GLY A 35 11.66 2.24 1.85
CA GLY A 35 11.58 0.77 1.84
C GLY A 35 10.34 0.16 2.46
N MET A 36 9.47 0.92 3.12
CA MET A 36 8.27 0.34 3.73
C MET A 36 7.09 0.45 2.78
N LYS A 37 7.04 -0.37 1.72
CA LYS A 37 5.84 -0.55 0.87
C LYS A 37 4.56 -0.69 1.72
N LEU A 38 4.68 -1.36 2.87
CA LEU A 38 3.62 -1.49 3.85
C LEU A 38 3.17 -0.16 4.46
N ALA A 39 4.08 0.78 4.73
CA ALA A 39 3.74 2.12 5.25
C ALA A 39 2.91 2.91 4.23
N VAL A 40 3.34 2.91 2.96
CA VAL A 40 2.58 3.57 1.88
C VAL A 40 1.20 2.94 1.73
N VAL A 41 1.09 1.61 1.73
CA VAL A 41 -0.22 0.93 1.66
C VAL A 41 -1.09 1.27 2.87
N ARG A 42 -0.51 1.40 4.07
CA ARG A 42 -1.24 1.81 5.28
C ARG A 42 -1.79 3.23 5.17
N GLU A 43 -1.00 4.19 4.68
CA GLU A 43 -1.46 5.57 4.46
C GLU A 43 -2.61 5.63 3.44
N ILE A 44 -2.50 4.87 2.35
CA ILE A 44 -3.58 4.74 1.36
C ILE A 44 -4.83 4.15 2.02
N ALA A 45 -4.67 3.06 2.78
CA ALA A 45 -5.78 2.42 3.48
C ALA A 45 -6.48 3.35 4.47
N GLU A 46 -5.73 4.16 5.22
CA GLU A 46 -6.31 5.19 6.09
C GLU A 46 -7.07 6.25 5.31
N GLY A 47 -6.54 6.71 4.19
CA GLY A 47 -7.21 7.67 3.31
C GLY A 47 -8.54 7.14 2.77
N LEU A 48 -8.61 5.86 2.44
CA LEU A 48 -9.83 5.19 1.95
C LEU A 48 -10.84 4.93 3.07
N ARG A 49 -10.39 4.51 4.27
CA ARG A 49 -11.25 4.35 5.45
C ARG A 49 -11.91 5.66 5.88
N LYS A 50 -11.17 6.78 5.84
CA LYS A 50 -11.72 8.12 6.08
C LYS A 50 -12.82 8.52 5.10
N ARG A 51 -12.90 7.86 3.94
CA ARG A 51 -13.94 8.06 2.92
C ARG A 51 -15.08 7.04 3.04
N GLY A 52 -15.14 6.27 4.14
CA GLY A 52 -16.19 5.29 4.39
C GLY A 52 -15.98 3.95 3.69
N LYS A 53 -14.80 3.69 3.11
CA LYS A 53 -14.50 2.39 2.49
C LYS A 53 -14.07 1.37 3.55
N GLU A 54 -14.49 0.13 3.37
CA GLU A 54 -13.98 -0.97 4.18
C GLU A 54 -12.66 -1.46 3.59
N VAL A 55 -11.57 -1.38 4.36
CA VAL A 55 -10.23 -1.71 3.88
C VAL A 55 -9.54 -2.69 4.80
N THR A 56 -9.08 -3.81 4.24
CA THR A 56 -8.24 -4.81 4.90
C THR A 56 -6.82 -4.81 4.29
N VAL A 57 -5.82 -5.09 5.12
CA VAL A 57 -4.42 -5.18 4.70
C VAL A 57 -3.86 -6.49 5.23
N GLU A 58 -3.37 -7.33 4.32
CA GLU A 58 -2.76 -8.62 4.59
C GLU A 58 -1.33 -8.62 4.05
N THR A 59 -0.40 -9.15 4.83
CA THR A 59 0.99 -9.32 4.42
C THR A 59 1.25 -10.76 4.03
N VAL A 60 1.96 -10.96 2.92
CA VAL A 60 2.36 -12.27 2.38
C VAL A 60 3.84 -12.33 2.07
#